data_AF-A0AAU4W172-F1
#
_entry.id   AF-A0AAU4W172-F1
#
_cell.length_a   1.000
_cell.length_b   1.000
_cell.length_c   1.000
_cell.angle_alpha   90.00
_cell.angle_beta   90.00
_cell.angle_gamma   90.00
#
_symmetry.space_group_name_H-M   'P 1'
#
loop_
_entity.id
_entity.type
_entity.pdbx_description
1 polymer ?
#
loop_
_entity_poly.entity_id
_entity_poly.type
_entity_poly.pdbx_seq_one_letter_code
_entity_poly.pdbx_strand_id
1 'polypeptide(L)'
;MLERMPHKDRTKVTFVLPADSPPGPVSVVGNFNDWQRGIHTLRPCKDGKRAVTVELAPERTHSFRYLAAGDYWFNDGSANEHDGSNSRLHT
;
A
#
# COMPACT_ATOMS: atom_id res chain seq x y z
N MET A 1 6.32 -2.60 4.21
CA MET A 1 7.53 -2.01 3.60
C MET A 1 7.09 -1.32 2.33
N LEU A 2 7.61 -0.12 2.09
CA LEU A 2 7.27 0.70 0.94
C LEU A 2 8.53 0.93 0.11
N GLU A 3 8.48 0.58 -1.17
CA GLU A 3 9.52 0.91 -2.13
C GLU A 3 8.99 1.98 -3.09
N ARG A 4 9.75 3.05 -3.29
CA ARG A 4 9.34 4.19 -4.14
C ARG A 4 10.35 4.37 -5.26
N MET A 5 9.83 4.46 -6.47
CA MET A 5 10.61 4.73 -7.67
C MET A 5 10.00 5.97 -8.35
N PRO A 6 10.58 7.16 -8.12
CA PRO A 6 10.13 8.38 -8.78
C PRO A 6 10.42 8.31 -10.30
N HIS A 7 9.45 8.71 -11.10
CA HIS A 7 9.59 8.96 -12.54
C HIS A 7 9.19 10.41 -12.85
N LYS A 8 9.48 10.86 -14.09
CA LYS A 8 9.27 12.25 -14.53
C LYS A 8 7.82 12.76 -14.38
N ASP A 9 6.84 11.87 -14.48
CA ASP A 9 5.40 12.21 -14.49
C ASP A 9 4.61 11.53 -13.35
N ARG A 10 5.22 10.56 -12.66
CA ARG A 10 4.55 9.73 -11.65
C ARG A 10 5.53 9.08 -10.71
N THR A 11 5.08 8.73 -9.52
CA THR A 11 5.86 7.95 -8.57
C THR A 11 5.27 6.56 -8.48
N LYS A 12 6.07 5.55 -8.85
CA LYS A 12 5.69 4.15 -8.66
C LYS A 12 5.94 3.79 -7.21
N VAL A 13 4.90 3.37 -6.51
CA VAL A 13 5.01 2.91 -5.13
C VAL A 13 4.64 1.45 -5.07
N THR A 14 5.59 0.63 -4.63
CA THR A 14 5.41 -0.79 -4.40
C THR A 14 5.19 -1.03 -2.92
N PHE A 15 4.02 -1.54 -2.59
CA PHE A 15 3.64 -1.96 -1.25
C PHE A 15 4.02 -3.42 -1.08
N VAL A 16 4.83 -3.72 -0.07
CA VAL A 16 5.38 -5.07 0.17
C VAL A 16 5.06 -5.51 1.59
N LEU A 17 4.51 -6.72 1.70
CA LEU A 17 4.24 -7.41 2.96
C LEU A 17 4.80 -8.84 2.93
N PRO A 18 5.05 -9.44 4.11
CA PRO A 18 5.26 -10.89 4.20
C PRO A 18 4.09 -11.64 3.57
N ALA A 19 4.36 -12.79 2.91
CA ALA A 19 3.31 -13.57 2.25
C ALA A 19 2.23 -14.05 3.24
N ASP A 20 2.64 -14.46 4.44
CA ASP A 20 1.77 -15.12 5.41
C ASP A 20 1.31 -14.21 6.56
N SER A 21 1.69 -12.92 6.56
CA SER A 21 1.35 -11.99 7.64
C SER A 21 0.85 -10.64 7.13
N PRO A 22 -0.40 -10.25 7.46
CA PRO A 22 -1.48 -11.10 8.01
C PRO A 22 -1.94 -12.19 7.02
N PRO A 23 -2.52 -13.31 7.50
CA PRO A 23 -2.98 -14.40 6.63
C PRO A 23 -4.13 -13.97 5.71
N GLY A 24 -4.22 -14.63 4.55
CA GLY A 24 -5.27 -14.37 3.55
C GLY A 24 -4.97 -13.18 2.63
N PRO A 25 -5.92 -12.82 1.74
CA PRO A 25 -5.74 -11.71 0.81
C PRO A 25 -5.63 -10.37 1.56
N VAL A 26 -4.72 -9.51 1.10
CA VAL A 26 -4.57 -8.14 1.58
C VAL A 26 -4.67 -7.20 0.39
N SER A 27 -5.43 -6.12 0.54
CA SER A 27 -5.46 -5.01 -0.41
C SER A 27 -4.93 -3.74 0.24
N VAL A 28 -4.24 -2.92 -0.54
CA VAL A 28 -3.98 -1.53 -0.16
C VAL A 28 -5.12 -0.67 -0.68
N VAL A 29 -5.59 0.25 0.16
CA VAL A 29 -6.65 1.19 -0.19
C VAL A 29 -6.26 2.59 0.29
N GLY A 30 -6.71 3.62 -0.39
CA GLY A 30 -6.40 4.99 -0.05
C GLY A 30 -7.15 6.00 -0.91
N ASN A 31 -6.79 7.27 -0.79
CA ASN A 31 -7.35 8.34 -1.60
C ASN A 31 -7.17 8.13 -3.11
N PHE A 32 -6.11 7.43 -3.53
CA PHE A 32 -5.81 7.16 -4.94
C PHE A 32 -6.71 6.12 -5.61
N ASN A 33 -7.51 5.37 -4.83
CA ASN A 33 -8.48 4.41 -5.35
C ASN A 33 -9.84 4.53 -4.66
N ASP A 34 -10.18 5.72 -4.17
CA ASP A 34 -11.46 6.02 -3.50
C ASP A 34 -11.76 5.05 -2.34
N TRP A 35 -10.73 4.58 -1.65
CA TRP A 35 -10.83 3.59 -0.57
C TRP A 35 -11.49 2.26 -0.99
N GLN A 36 -11.47 1.93 -2.28
CA GLN A 36 -12.10 0.72 -2.81
C GLN A 36 -11.25 -0.53 -2.56
N ARG A 37 -11.85 -1.51 -1.86
CA ARG A 37 -11.24 -2.82 -1.62
C ARG A 37 -11.13 -3.67 -2.89
N GLY A 38 -10.06 -4.46 -3.00
CA GLY A 38 -9.86 -5.40 -4.10
C GLY A 38 -9.29 -4.81 -5.40
N ILE A 39 -9.18 -3.48 -5.52
CA ILE A 39 -8.55 -2.84 -6.70
C ILE A 39 -7.04 -3.10 -6.71
N HIS A 40 -6.37 -2.87 -5.56
CA HIS A 40 -4.94 -3.06 -5.41
C HIS A 40 -4.63 -4.17 -4.40
N THR A 41 -4.94 -5.41 -4.78
CA THR A 41 -4.61 -6.61 -3.98
C THR A 41 -3.15 -7.00 -4.12
N LEU A 42 -2.48 -7.23 -2.99
CA LEU A 42 -1.11 -7.72 -2.93
C LEU A 42 -1.05 -9.16 -3.42
N ARG A 43 -0.19 -9.41 -4.40
CA ARG A 43 -0.02 -10.74 -5.00
C ARG A 43 1.26 -11.39 -4.51
N PRO A 44 1.28 -12.72 -4.29
CA PRO A 44 2.49 -13.44 -3.94
C PRO A 44 3.59 -13.24 -4.99
N CYS A 45 4.81 -13.04 -4.51
CA CYS A 45 6.03 -12.92 -5.29
C CYS A 45 6.95 -14.12 -4.97
N LYS A 46 7.88 -14.41 -5.88
CA LYS A 46 8.82 -15.56 -5.74
C LYS A 46 9.74 -15.46 -4.51
N ASP A 47 9.90 -14.26 -3.96
CA ASP A 47 10.75 -13.96 -2.79
C ASP A 47 10.10 -14.30 -1.44
N GLY A 48 8.98 -15.03 -1.42
CA GLY A 48 8.24 -15.34 -0.17
C GLY A 48 7.53 -14.13 0.45
N LYS A 49 7.37 -13.07 -0.34
CA LYS A 49 6.62 -11.85 0.00
C LYS A 49 5.40 -11.72 -0.90
N ARG A 50 4.58 -10.73 -0.65
CA ARG A 50 3.52 -10.29 -1.56
C ARG A 50 3.64 -8.79 -1.80
N ALA A 51 3.34 -8.38 -3.02
CA ALA A 51 3.48 -6.99 -3.41
C ALA A 51 2.38 -6.51 -4.36
N VAL A 52 2.17 -5.21 -4.39
CA VAL A 52 1.40 -4.50 -5.42
C VAL A 52 2.06 -3.16 -5.71
N THR A 53 2.12 -2.78 -6.98
CA THR A 53 2.64 -1.48 -7.41
C THR A 53 1.48 -0.58 -7.83
N VAL A 54 1.45 0.63 -7.30
CA VAL A 54 0.48 1.67 -7.64
C VAL A 54 1.24 2.86 -8.22
N GLU A 55 0.72 3.43 -9.30
CA GLU A 55 1.26 4.65 -9.90
C GLU A 55 0.51 5.85 -9.31
N LEU A 56 1.24 6.74 -8.65
CA LEU A 56 0.68 7.90 -7.96
C LEU A 56 1.22 9.19 -8.56
N ALA A 57 0.43 10.26 -8.46
CA ALA A 57 0.88 11.60 -8.84
C ALA A 57 2.09 12.02 -7.99
N PRO A 58 3.13 12.61 -8.59
CA PRO A 58 4.34 13.02 -7.88
C PRO A 58 4.06 14.27 -7.03
N GLU A 59 4.95 14.54 -6.08
CA GLU A 59 4.95 15.72 -5.20
C GLU A 59 3.63 15.90 -4.43
N ARG A 60 3.05 14.78 -3.97
CA ARG A 60 1.77 14.77 -3.25
C ARG A 60 1.83 13.86 -2.03
N THR A 61 0.99 14.20 -1.05
CA THR A 61 0.72 13.32 0.08
C THR A 61 -0.54 12.50 -0.18
N HIS A 62 -0.42 11.18 -0.03
CA HIS A 62 -1.49 10.22 -0.18
C HIS A 62 -1.77 9.53 1.15
N SER A 63 -3.04 9.40 1.50
CA SER A 63 -3.47 8.66 2.70
C SER A 63 -3.92 7.27 2.29
N PHE A 64 -3.40 6.24 2.96
CA PHE A 64 -3.66 4.85 2.64
C PHE A 64 -3.69 3.96 3.88
N ARG A 65 -4.22 2.75 3.73
CA ARG A 65 -4.26 1.70 4.75
C ARG A 65 -4.33 0.32 4.11
N TYR A 66 -3.92 -0.72 4.85
CA TYR A 66 -4.10 -2.10 4.41
C TYR A 66 -5.40 -2.68 4.96
N LEU A 67 -6.07 -3.45 4.12
CA LEU A 67 -7.26 -4.23 4.45
C LEU A 67 -6.96 -5.72 4.20
N ALA A 68 -6.89 -6.50 5.27
CA ALA A 68 -6.77 -7.96 5.23
C ALA A 68 -8.14 -8.64 5.26
N ALA A 69 -8.11 -9.97 5.14
CA ALA A 69 -9.27 -10.83 5.35
C ALA A 69 -9.93 -10.57 6.72
N GLY A 70 -11.25 -10.74 6.77
CA GLY A 70 -12.03 -10.49 8.00
C GLY A 70 -12.16 -9.00 8.36
N ASP A 71 -12.07 -8.11 7.37
CA ASP A 71 -12.13 -6.65 7.53
C ASP A 71 -11.12 -6.10 8.55
N TYR A 72 -9.95 -6.74 8.63
CA TYR A 72 -8.86 -6.32 9.51
C TYR A 72 -8.04 -5.19 8.88
N TRP A 73 -8.07 -4.03 9.54
CA TRP A 73 -7.42 -2.80 9.07
C TRP A 73 -6.11 -2.52 9.82
N PHE A 74 -5.02 -2.36 9.09
CA PHE A 74 -3.70 -2.08 9.67
C PHE A 74 -2.88 -1.11 8.84
N ASN A 75 -1.95 -0.44 9.50
CA ASN A 75 -1.08 0.58 8.92
C ASN A 75 0.25 -0.02 8.45
N ASP A 76 0.92 0.66 7.52
CA ASP A 76 2.29 0.29 7.15
C ASP A 76 3.26 0.83 8.20
N GLY A 77 4.05 -0.06 8.83
CA GLY A 77 5.07 0.35 9.80
C GLY A 77 6.25 1.14 9.19
N SER A 78 6.37 1.19 7.86
CA SER A 78 7.35 1.99 7.12
C SER A 78 6.75 3.27 6.52
N ALA A 79 5.49 3.61 6.83
CA ALA A 79 4.92 4.90 6.44
C ALA A 79 5.69 6.05 7.10
N ASN A 80 5.86 7.18 6.40
CA ASN A 80 6.62 8.31 6.93
C ASN A 80 5.89 8.95 8.12
N GLU A 81 4.57 9.02 8.02
CA GLU A 81 3.71 9.73 8.96
C GLU A 81 2.36 9.02 9.05
N HIS A 82 1.67 9.22 10.18
CA HIS A 82 0.31 8.73 10.38
C HIS A 82 -0.63 9.92 10.61
N ASP A 83 -1.75 9.93 9.91
CA ASP A 83 -2.85 10.88 10.12
C ASP A 83 -4.01 10.13 10.80
N GLY A 84 -4.07 10.24 12.12
CA GLY A 84 -5.03 9.48 12.93
C GLY A 84 -4.89 7.96 12.71
N SER A 85 -5.88 7.37 12.02
CA SER A 85 -5.91 5.93 11.74
C SER A 85 -5.22 5.52 10.43
N ASN A 86 -4.76 6.47 9.61
CA ASN A 86 -4.27 6.21 8.25
C ASN A 86 -2.76 6.45 8.11
N SER A 87 -2.11 5.66 7.26
CA SER A 87 -0.72 5.88 6.86
C SER A 87 -0.63 6.98 5.79
N ARG A 88 0.39 7.84 5.87
CA ARG A 88 0.71 8.85 4.86
C ARG A 88 1.93 8.45 4.04
N LEU A 89 1.81 8.66 2.74
CA LEU A 89 2.80 8.37 1.72
C LEU A 89 3.10 9.66 0.94
N HIS A 90 4.36 10.07 0.95
CA HIS A 90 4.84 11.19 0.15
C HIS A 90 5.47 10.67 -1.14
N THR A 91 4.97 11.16 -2.27
CA THR A 91 5.42 10.77 -3.62
C THR A 91 6.10 11.89 -4.35
#